data_AF-A0A920R2G7-F1
#
_entry.id   AF-A0A920R2G7-F1
#
_cell.length_a   1.000
_cell.length_b   1.000
_cell.length_c   1.000
_cell.angle_alpha   90.00
_cell.angle_beta   90.00
_cell.angle_gamma   90.00
#
_symmetry.space_group_name_H-M   'P 1'
#
loop_
_entity.id
_entity.type
_entity.pdbx_description
1 polymer ?
#
loop_
_entity_poly.entity_id
_entity_poly.type
_entity_poly.pdbx_seq_one_letter_code
_entity_poly.pdbx_strand_id
1 'polypeptide(L)' 'MTQQHFFVTGAMGCIGAWVVPNLIQDNTQVRDSILNKDRHRLSYYDAG' A
#
# COMPACT_ATOMS: atom_id res chain seq x y z
N MET A 1 -0.94 -20.83 -6.66
CA MET A 1 -0.08 -19.63 -6.66
C MET A 1 -0.23 -18.97 -5.30
N THR A 2 0.87 -18.66 -4.63
CA THR A 2 0.85 -18.05 -3.28
C THR A 2 0.45 -16.60 -3.40
N GLN A 3 -0.60 -16.16 -2.71
CA GLN A 3 -0.99 -14.75 -2.67
C GLN A 3 0.10 -13.96 -1.94
N GLN A 4 0.72 -12.99 -2.62
CA GLN A 4 1.75 -12.13 -2.04
C GLN A 4 1.08 -10.92 -1.40
N HIS A 5 1.52 -10.58 -0.19
CA HIS A 5 1.05 -9.40 0.54
C HIS A 5 2.26 -8.50 0.82
N PHE A 6 2.18 -7.24 0.41
CA PHE A 6 3.24 -6.26 0.62
C PHE A 6 2.83 -5.22 1.65
N PHE A 7 3.78 -4.83 2.50
CA PHE A 7 3.65 -3.69 3.40
C PHE A 7 4.52 -2.55 2.88
N VAL A 8 3.90 -1.44 2.51
CA VAL A 8 4.58 -0.28 1.94
C VAL A 8 4.59 0.86 2.96
N THR A 9 5.79 1.24 3.40
CA THR A 9 6.00 2.46 4.19
C THR A 9 6.25 3.64 3.26
N GLY A 10 5.86 4.85 3.69
CA GLY A 10 6.04 6.03 2.84
C GLY A 10 5.20 5.99 1.56
N ALA A 11 4.02 5.34 1.59
CA ALA A 11 3.09 5.24 0.47
C ALA A 11 2.66 6.59 -0.12
N MET A 12 2.78 7.69 0.64
CA MET A 12 2.52 9.05 0.17
C MET A 12 3.73 9.75 -0.46
N GLY A 13 4.94 9.18 -0.33
CA GLY A 13 6.14 9.69 -0.99
C GLY A 13 6.13 9.40 -2.48
N CYS A 14 6.98 10.08 -3.25
CA CYS A 14 7.03 9.94 -4.71
C CYS A 14 7.12 8.48 -5.21
N ILE A 15 7.97 7.67 -4.57
CA ILE A 15 8.12 6.26 -4.91
C ILE A 15 6.90 5.45 -4.46
N GLY A 16 6.45 5.64 -3.22
CA GLY A 16 5.32 4.91 -2.66
C GLY A 16 4.02 5.14 -3.44
N ALA A 17 3.75 6.39 -3.81
CA ALA A 17 2.56 6.79 -4.55
C ALA A 17 2.56 6.24 -5.98
N TRP A 18 3.74 5.93 -6.54
CA TRP A 18 3.87 5.25 -7.81
C TRP A 18 3.77 3.73 -7.66
N VAL A 19 4.43 3.10 -6.68
CA VAL A 19 4.47 1.64 -6.52
C VAL A 19 3.11 1.04 -6.12
N VAL A 20 2.41 1.63 -5.15
CA VAL A 20 1.15 1.09 -4.60
C VAL A 20 0.09 0.81 -5.69
N PRO A 21 -0.25 1.74 -6.60
CA PRO A 21 -1.23 1.46 -7.65
C PRO A 21 -0.77 0.42 -8.66
N ASN A 22 0.53 0.26 -8.90
CA ASN A 22 1.06 -0.80 -9.77
C ASN A 22 0.87 -2.20 -9.13
N LEU A 23 1.15 -2.32 -7.83
CA LEU A 23 0.92 -3.57 -7.09
C LEU A 23 -0.57 -3.96 -7.04
N ILE A 24 -1.45 -2.99 -6.84
CA ILE A 24 -2.91 -3.24 -6.85
C ILE A 24 -3.37 -3.73 -8.24
N GLN A 25 -2.86 -3.14 -9.33
CA GLN A 25 -3.18 -3.60 -10.69
C GLN A 25 -2.72 -5.04 -10.98
N ASP A 26 -1.61 -5.47 -10.38
CA ASP A 26 -1.09 -6.84 -10.46
C ASP A 26 -1.82 -7.83 -9.53
N ASN A 27 -3.03 -7.48 -9.06
CA ASN A 27 -3.85 -8.28 -8.16
C ASN A 27 -3.13 -8.69 -6.85
N THR A 28 -2.28 -7.78 -6.37
CA THR A 28 -1.47 -7.99 -5.18
C THR A 28 -2.03 -7.15 -4.03
N GLN A 29 -2.17 -7.76 -2.85
CA GLN A 29 -2.68 -7.06 -1.69
C GLN A 29 -1.61 -6.16 -1.07
N VAL A 30 -1.97 -4.90 -0.81
CA VAL A 30 -1.06 -3.91 -0.24
C VAL A 30 -1.65 -3.32 1.04
N ARG A 31 -0.81 -3.25 2.08
CA ARG A 31 -1.07 -2.49 3.30
C ARG A 31 -0.10 -1.32 3.36
N ASP A 32 -0.59 -0.14 3.71
CA ASP A 32 0.26 1.01 4.00
C ASP A 32 0.06 1.50 5.45
N SER A 33 1.13 2.08 5.99
CA SER A 33 1.04 2.87 7.22
C SER A 33 1.23 4.34 6.88
N ILE A 34 0.18 5.12 7.09
CA ILE A 34 0.24 6.57 6.94
C ILE A 34 0.67 7.16 8.29
N LEU A 35 1.83 7.80 8.32
CA LEU A 35 2.26 8.61 9.44
C LEU A 35 1.63 10.00 9.29
N ASN A 36 0.39 10.16 9.74
CA ASN A 36 -0.17 11.48 9.95
C ASN A 36 0.29 11.97 11.32
N LYS A 37 0.68 13.26 11.44
CA LYS A 37 1.19 13.86 12.68
C LYS A 37 0.24 13.67 13.88
N ASP A 38 -1.05 13.45 13.61
CA ASP A 38 -2.11 13.28 14.61
C ASP A 38 -2.85 11.92 14.57
N ARG A 39 -2.48 10.97 13.70
CA ARG A 39 -3.13 9.64 13.66
C ARG A 39 -2.33 8.62 12.85
N HIS A 40 -1.98 7.49 13.47
CA HIS A 40 -1.58 6.29 12.75
C HIS A 40 -2.83 5.63 12.15
N ARG A 41 -2.99 5.66 10.82
CA ARG A 41 -4.07 4.93 10.13
C ARG A 41 -3.45 3.90 9.18
N LEU A 42 -3.85 2.64 9.34
CA LEU A 42 -3.59 1.59 8.37
C LEU A 42 -4.66 1.70 7.28
N SER A 43 -4.27 1.80 6.01
CA SER A 43 -5.22 1.67 4.90
C SER A 43 -5.00 0.32 4.20
N TYR A 44 -6.11 -0.27 3.78
CA TYR A 44 -6.14 -1.55 3.07
C TYR A 44 -6.57 -1.28 1.64
N TYR A 45 -5.78 -1.77 0.69
CA TYR A 45 -6.14 -1.72 -0.73
C TYR A 45 -6.31 -3.16 -1.23
N ASP A 46 -7.49 -3.44 -1.77
CA ASP A 46 -7.85 -4.71 -2.36
C ASP A 46 -7.98 -4.54 -3.87
N ALA A 47 -7.45 -5.50 -4.62
CA ALA A 47 -7.54 -5.53 -6.07
C ALA A 47 -8.81 -6.30 -6.46
N GLY A 48 -9.95 -5.60 -6.40
CA GLY A 48 -11.25 -6.13 -6.83
C GLY A 48 -11.29 -6.47 -8.32
#